data_AF-A0A1E7JHW9-F1
#
_entry.id   AF-A0A1E7JHW9-F1
#
_cell.length_a   1.000
_cell.length_b   1.000
_cell.length_c   1.000
_cell.angle_alpha   90.00
_cell.angle_beta   90.00
_cell.angle_gamma   90.00
#
_symmetry.space_group_name_H-M   'P 1'
#
loop_
_entity.id
_entity.type
_entity.pdbx_description
1 polymer ?
#
loop_
_entity_poly.entity_id
_entity_poly.type
_entity_poly.pdbx_seq_one_letter_code
_entity_poly.pdbx_strand_id
1 'polypeptide(L)'
;MKTSIPARLARLCALILGTGFVVVGVMRFVPLSGLPGWETAEPLHGTLHLASGLLWLAAGLWAPRGWGAARADLSLGLFWLLLGVFGNLSLLDWAEPLSFDDNKVHLAVGILATAAGCAAHIDDRRARRRPGRADGGSGSREDRE
;
A
#
# COMPACT_ATOMS: atom_id res chain seq x y z
N MET A 1 -19.07 13.89 -0.12
CA MET A 1 -18.77 13.17 -1.39
C MET A 1 -18.52 11.70 -1.08
N LYS A 2 -19.16 10.77 -1.80
CA LYS A 2 -18.93 9.33 -1.64
C LYS A 2 -17.57 8.96 -2.21
N THR A 3 -16.76 8.18 -1.48
CA THR A 3 -15.49 7.63 -1.98
C THR A 3 -15.76 6.59 -3.07
N SER A 4 -14.91 6.53 -4.09
CA SER A 4 -14.99 5.49 -5.11
C SER A 4 -14.57 4.13 -4.55
N ILE A 5 -14.98 3.04 -5.20
CA ILE A 5 -14.58 1.68 -4.79
C ILE A 5 -13.05 1.54 -4.78
N PRO A 6 -12.31 1.96 -5.83
CA PRO A 6 -10.84 1.87 -5.83
C PRO A 6 -10.18 2.64 -4.68
N ALA A 7 -10.67 3.84 -4.37
CA ALA A 7 -10.16 4.63 -3.25
C ALA A 7 -10.39 3.96 -1.88
N ARG A 8 -11.54 3.29 -1.71
CA ARG A 8 -11.82 2.49 -0.50
C ARG A 8 -10.92 1.26 -0.42
N LEU A 9 -10.71 0.57 -1.53
CA LEU A 9 -9.85 -0.61 -1.58
C LEU A 9 -8.40 -0.26 -1.28
N ALA A 10 -7.85 0.82 -1.86
CA ALA A 10 -6.51 1.31 -1.52
C ALA A 10 -6.40 1.63 -0.02
N ARG A 11 -7.37 2.34 0.55
CA ARG A 11 -7.38 2.61 1.98
C ARG A 11 -7.42 1.33 2.83
N LEU A 12 -8.25 0.36 2.48
CA LEU A 12 -8.31 -0.92 3.20
C LEU A 12 -7.01 -1.71 3.04
N CYS A 13 -6.42 -1.72 1.85
CA CYS A 13 -5.13 -2.34 1.57
C CYS A 13 -4.04 -1.73 2.45
N ALA A 14 -3.90 -0.41 2.46
CA ALA A 14 -2.96 0.31 3.30
C ALA A 14 -3.16 0.01 4.80
N LEU A 15 -4.40 -0.10 5.28
CA LEU A 15 -4.65 -0.44 6.68
C LEU A 15 -4.26 -1.88 7.01
N ILE A 16 -4.68 -2.85 6.18
CA ILE A 16 -4.41 -4.28 6.41
C ILE A 16 -2.91 -4.55 6.33
N LEU A 17 -2.27 -4.09 5.25
CA LEU A 17 -0.83 -4.25 5.06
C LEU A 17 -0.05 -3.48 6.12
N GLY A 18 -0.45 -2.24 6.42
CA GLY A 18 0.16 -1.43 7.47
C GLY A 18 0.17 -2.12 8.82
N THR A 19 -0.99 -2.63 9.27
CA THR A 19 -1.10 -3.39 10.52
C THR A 19 -0.22 -4.65 10.48
N GLY A 20 -0.31 -5.44 9.41
CA GLY A 20 0.48 -6.67 9.29
C GLY A 20 1.98 -6.41 9.36
N PHE A 21 2.46 -5.37 8.67
CA PHE A 21 3.87 -4.98 8.63
C PHE A 21 4.36 -4.44 9.98
N VAL A 22 3.53 -3.70 10.73
CA VAL A 22 3.89 -3.30 12.09
C VAL A 22 4.05 -4.53 12.99
N VAL A 23 3.11 -5.49 12.93
CA VAL A 23 3.18 -6.71 13.75
C VAL A 23 4.41 -7.53 13.40
N VAL A 24 4.63 -7.83 12.11
CA VAL A 24 5.80 -8.56 11.63
C VAL A 24 7.09 -7.82 11.98
N GLY A 25 7.10 -6.49 11.80
CA GLY A 25 8.25 -5.64 12.12
C GLY A 25 8.66 -5.74 13.58
N VAL A 26 7.71 -5.65 14.52
CA VAL A 26 7.97 -5.83 15.96
C VAL A 26 8.45 -7.25 16.26
N MET A 27 7.80 -8.27 15.68
CA MET A 27 8.16 -9.67 15.93
C MET A 27 9.58 -10.00 15.47
N ARG A 28 10.08 -9.39 14.38
CA ARG A 28 11.42 -9.67 13.84
C ARG A 28 12.57 -9.20 14.74
N PHE A 29 12.30 -8.40 15.78
CA PHE A 29 13.30 -8.03 16.79
C PHE A 29 13.49 -9.10 17.89
N VAL A 30 12.63 -10.12 17.93
CA VAL A 30 12.64 -11.13 18.98
C VAL A 30 12.78 -12.52 18.34
N PRO A 31 13.81 -13.31 18.71
CA PRO A 31 13.91 -14.68 18.23
C PRO A 31 12.80 -15.53 18.84
N LEU A 32 12.08 -16.28 18.00
CA LEU A 32 10.99 -17.17 18.37
C LEU A 32 11.44 -18.63 18.28
N SER A 33 11.92 -19.16 19.39
CA SER A 33 12.39 -20.56 19.46
C SER A 33 11.28 -21.54 19.10
N GLY A 34 11.58 -22.47 18.19
CA GLY A 34 10.64 -23.51 17.74
C GLY A 34 9.71 -23.10 16.59
N LEU A 35 9.88 -21.90 16.02
CA LEU A 35 9.18 -21.45 14.82
C LEU A 35 10.15 -21.35 13.64
N PRO A 36 10.02 -22.21 12.61
CA PRO A 36 10.88 -22.18 11.43
C PRO A 36 10.95 -20.81 10.76
N GLY A 37 12.16 -20.28 10.57
CA GLY A 37 12.41 -18.99 9.92
C GLY A 37 12.33 -17.77 10.85
N TRP A 38 12.19 -17.99 12.16
CA TRP A 38 12.10 -16.95 13.19
C TRP A 38 13.07 -17.17 14.37
N GLU A 39 13.95 -18.17 14.27
CA GLU A 39 14.86 -18.55 15.36
C GLU A 39 15.95 -17.50 15.63
N THR A 40 16.21 -16.62 14.66
CA THR A 40 17.16 -15.53 14.75
C THR A 40 16.45 -14.18 14.67
N ALA A 41 16.91 -13.21 15.46
CA ALA A 41 16.46 -11.83 15.32
C ALA A 41 17.00 -11.24 14.02
N GLU A 42 16.14 -10.51 13.31
CA GLU A 42 16.44 -9.89 12.03
C GLU A 42 16.13 -8.39 12.09
N PRO A 43 16.98 -7.57 12.73
CA PRO A 43 16.64 -6.19 13.06
C PRO A 43 16.52 -5.28 11.83
N LEU A 44 17.25 -5.57 10.74
CA LEU A 44 17.15 -4.79 9.51
C LEU A 44 15.82 -5.07 8.81
N HIS A 45 15.48 -6.35 8.61
CA HIS A 45 14.17 -6.78 8.11
C HIS A 45 13.03 -6.23 8.97
N GLY A 46 13.14 -6.33 10.30
CA GLY A 46 12.17 -5.79 11.25
C GLY A 46 12.00 -4.28 11.14
N THR A 47 13.09 -3.53 10.96
CA THR A 47 13.04 -2.08 10.75
C THR A 47 12.35 -1.71 9.44
N LEU A 48 12.64 -2.42 8.35
CA LEU A 48 12.00 -2.19 7.05
C LEU A 48 10.50 -2.43 7.12
N HIS A 49 10.08 -3.53 7.76
CA HIS A 49 8.67 -3.82 8.00
C HIS A 49 8.01 -2.75 8.84
N LEU A 50 8.61 -2.38 9.97
CA LEU A 50 8.02 -1.41 10.89
C LEU A 50 7.87 -0.04 10.23
N ALA A 51 8.91 0.47 9.55
CA ALA A 51 8.86 1.74 8.86
C ALA A 51 7.80 1.74 7.75
N SER A 52 7.77 0.70 6.92
CA SER A 52 6.78 0.57 5.84
C SER A 52 5.36 0.45 6.40
N GLY A 53 5.18 -0.33 7.46
CA GLY A 53 3.89 -0.56 8.11
C GLY A 53 3.32 0.73 8.71
N LEU A 54 4.16 1.52 9.38
CA LEU A 54 3.77 2.82 9.92
C LEU A 54 3.38 3.81 8.81
N LEU A 55 4.12 3.84 7.69
CA LEU A 55 3.77 4.68 6.55
C LEU A 55 2.44 4.26 5.90
N TRP A 56 2.19 2.97 5.76
CA TRP A 56 0.92 2.44 5.27
C TRP A 56 -0.24 2.78 6.22
N LEU A 57 -0.08 2.58 7.53
CA LEU A 57 -1.09 2.94 8.53
C LEU A 57 -1.37 4.44 8.53
N ALA A 58 -0.32 5.27 8.53
CA ALA A 58 -0.44 6.72 8.44
C ALA A 58 -1.25 7.12 7.19
N ALA A 59 -0.94 6.52 6.04
CA ALA A 59 -1.67 6.79 4.80
C ALA A 59 -3.14 6.33 4.86
N GLY A 60 -3.42 5.14 5.43
CA GLY A 60 -4.77 4.61 5.57
C GLY A 60 -5.65 5.38 6.57
N LEU A 61 -5.05 5.90 7.63
CA LEU A 61 -5.74 6.65 8.69
C LEU A 61 -5.92 8.13 8.33
N TRP A 62 -4.88 8.78 7.81
CA TRP A 62 -4.86 10.23 7.62
C TRP A 62 -5.18 10.71 6.21
N ALA A 63 -5.31 9.80 5.22
CA ALA A 63 -5.77 10.15 3.88
C ALA A 63 -7.16 9.56 3.57
N PRO A 64 -8.24 10.04 4.22
CA PRO A 64 -9.59 9.49 4.05
C PRO A 64 -10.14 9.66 2.63
N ARG A 65 -9.57 10.57 1.84
CA ARG A 65 -9.89 10.78 0.43
C ARG A 65 -9.15 9.83 -0.52
N GLY A 66 -8.38 8.87 0.00
CA GLY A 66 -7.77 7.78 -0.76
C GLY A 66 -6.50 8.13 -1.52
N TRP A 67 -6.21 9.40 -1.81
CA TRP A 67 -5.04 9.78 -2.61
C TRP A 67 -3.70 9.47 -1.91
N GLY A 68 -3.62 9.72 -0.60
CA GLY A 68 -2.43 9.36 0.20
C GLY A 68 -2.24 7.84 0.27
N ALA A 69 -3.32 7.09 0.51
CA ALA A 69 -3.30 5.62 0.51
C ALA A 69 -2.87 5.06 -0.86
N ALA A 70 -3.44 5.58 -1.96
CA ALA A 70 -3.08 5.16 -3.32
C ALA A 70 -1.60 5.37 -3.64
N ARG A 71 -1.04 6.53 -3.22
CA ARG A 71 0.39 6.80 -3.41
C ARG A 71 1.25 5.88 -2.56
N ALA A 72 0.90 5.66 -1.30
CA ALA A 72 1.61 4.77 -0.40
C ALA A 72 1.59 3.32 -0.92
N ASP A 73 0.43 2.80 -1.29
CA ASP A 73 0.26 1.47 -1.87
C ASP A 73 1.07 1.29 -3.14
N LEU A 74 1.09 2.29 -4.02
CA LEU A 74 1.89 2.25 -5.23
C LEU A 74 3.39 2.26 -4.91
N SER A 75 3.86 3.20 -4.10
CA SER A 75 5.29 3.37 -3.83
C SER A 75 5.87 2.23 -2.98
N LEU A 76 5.20 1.90 -1.88
CA LEU A 76 5.63 0.83 -0.98
C LEU A 76 5.39 -0.53 -1.63
N GLY A 77 4.29 -0.70 -2.37
CA GLY A 77 4.06 -1.92 -3.15
C GLY A 77 5.18 -2.18 -4.15
N LEU A 78 5.60 -1.16 -4.92
CA LEU A 78 6.72 -1.30 -5.85
C LEU A 78 8.03 -1.59 -5.13
N PHE A 79 8.28 -0.93 -3.99
CA PHE A 79 9.46 -1.19 -3.17
C PHE A 79 9.51 -2.65 -2.70
N TRP A 80 8.44 -3.18 -2.11
CA TRP A 80 8.38 -4.56 -1.62
C TRP A 80 8.35 -5.59 -2.76
N LEU A 81 7.76 -5.24 -3.91
CA LEU A 81 7.84 -6.06 -5.13
C LEU A 81 9.30 -6.20 -5.58
N LEU A 82 10.04 -5.10 -5.64
CA LEU A 82 11.46 -5.12 -6.02
C LEU A 82 12.32 -5.90 -5.01
N LEU A 83 12.07 -5.72 -3.71
CA LEU A 83 12.72 -6.53 -2.68
C LEU A 83 12.45 -8.03 -2.88
N GLY A 84 11.20 -8.41 -3.12
CA GLY A 84 10.83 -9.80 -3.38
C GLY A 84 11.52 -10.37 -4.63
N VAL A 85 11.61 -9.59 -5.71
CA VAL A 85 12.33 -9.99 -6.94
C VAL A 85 13.83 -10.16 -6.67
N PHE A 86 14.47 -9.17 -6.06
CA PHE A 86 15.93 -9.22 -5.80
C PHE A 86 16.30 -10.28 -4.77
N GLY A 87 15.47 -10.51 -3.76
CA GLY A 87 15.63 -11.60 -2.81
C GLY A 87 15.53 -12.98 -3.47
N ASN A 88 14.56 -13.20 -4.38
CA ASN A 88 14.48 -14.46 -5.14
C ASN A 88 15.70 -14.70 -6.07
N LEU A 89 16.43 -13.63 -6.41
CA LEU A 89 17.64 -13.70 -7.22
C LEU A 89 18.93 -13.74 -6.38
N SER A 90 18.82 -13.87 -5.05
CA SER A 90 19.96 -13.86 -4.11
C SER A 90 20.84 -12.59 -4.19
N LEU A 91 20.28 -11.48 -4.67
CA LEU A 91 21.02 -10.21 -4.81
C LEU A 91 21.12 -9.44 -3.48
N LEU A 92 20.43 -9.91 -2.44
CA LEU A 92 20.34 -9.27 -1.12
C LEU A 92 20.98 -10.09 0.01
N ASP A 93 21.51 -11.28 -0.28
CA ASP A 93 22.07 -12.22 0.72
C ASP A 93 23.23 -11.63 1.54
N TRP A 94 23.88 -10.57 1.02
CA TRP A 94 24.94 -9.84 1.72
C TRP A 94 24.44 -8.94 2.84
N ALA A 95 23.17 -8.51 2.82
CA ALA A 95 22.61 -7.58 3.79
C ALA A 95 22.01 -8.33 4.99
N GLU A 96 21.19 -9.33 4.71
CA GLU A 96 20.58 -10.23 5.68
C GLU A 96 20.12 -11.47 4.91
N PRO A 97 20.35 -12.70 5.41
CA PRO A 97 19.88 -13.91 4.76
C PRO A 97 18.36 -13.99 4.88
N LEU A 98 17.64 -13.28 4.03
CA LEU A 98 16.19 -13.33 3.94
C LEU A 98 15.79 -14.76 3.59
N SER A 99 14.92 -15.35 4.39
CA SER A 99 14.44 -16.70 4.12
C SER A 99 13.72 -16.73 2.75
N PHE A 100 13.87 -17.83 2.00
CA PHE A 100 13.23 -17.99 0.69
C PHE A 100 11.70 -17.80 0.74
N ASP A 101 11.09 -18.13 1.88
CA ASP A 101 9.65 -17.96 2.09
C ASP A 101 9.23 -16.49 2.33
N ASP A 102 10.10 -15.67 2.93
CA ASP A 102 9.84 -14.23 3.07
C ASP A 102 9.79 -13.52 1.71
N ASN A 103 10.66 -13.91 0.76
CA ASN A 103 10.71 -13.28 -0.56
C ASN A 103 9.41 -13.46 -1.36
N LYS A 104 8.73 -14.60 -1.22
CA LYS A 104 7.42 -14.85 -1.86
C LYS A 104 6.32 -13.98 -1.24
N VAL A 105 6.37 -13.77 0.08
CA VAL A 105 5.43 -12.88 0.77
C VAL A 105 5.62 -11.44 0.31
N HIS A 106 6.87 -10.97 0.17
CA HIS A 106 7.16 -9.63 -0.35
C HIS A 106 6.68 -9.44 -1.79
N LEU A 107 6.87 -10.44 -2.66
CA LEU A 107 6.30 -10.45 -4.02
C LEU A 107 4.77 -10.32 -3.99
N ALA A 108 4.09 -11.16 -3.21
CA ALA A 108 2.64 -11.17 -3.14
C ALA A 108 2.08 -9.85 -2.62
N VAL A 109 2.63 -9.33 -1.51
CA VAL A 109 2.24 -8.04 -0.94
C VAL A 109 2.55 -6.91 -1.93
N GLY A 110 3.72 -6.93 -2.55
CA GLY A 110 4.15 -5.93 -3.52
C GLY A 110 3.18 -5.83 -4.70
N ILE A 111 2.82 -6.98 -5.30
CA ILE A 111 1.84 -7.05 -6.39
C ILE A 111 0.49 -6.49 -5.96
N LEU A 112 -0.04 -6.93 -4.80
CA LEU A 112 -1.36 -6.52 -4.31
C LEU A 112 -1.41 -5.01 -4.05
N ALA A 113 -0.40 -4.47 -3.36
CA ALA A 113 -0.32 -3.05 -3.06
C ALA A 113 -0.13 -2.21 -4.33
N THR A 114 0.78 -2.58 -5.22
CA THR A 114 0.97 -1.89 -6.51
C THR A 114 -0.32 -1.88 -7.33
N ALA A 115 -1.02 -3.00 -7.41
CA ALA A 115 -2.29 -3.10 -8.14
C ALA A 115 -3.37 -2.18 -7.52
N ALA A 116 -3.50 -2.17 -6.19
CA ALA A 116 -4.45 -1.30 -5.48
C ALA A 116 -4.13 0.19 -5.71
N GLY A 117 -2.86 0.58 -5.60
CA GLY A 117 -2.40 1.94 -5.85
C GLY A 117 -2.64 2.38 -7.30
N CYS A 118 -2.30 1.53 -8.27
CA CYS A 118 -2.56 1.79 -9.70
C CYS A 118 -4.05 1.98 -10.00
N ALA A 119 -4.90 1.08 -9.49
CA ALA A 119 -6.35 1.14 -9.70
C ALA A 119 -6.94 2.45 -9.15
N ALA A 120 -6.53 2.87 -7.95
CA ALA A 120 -6.97 4.11 -7.34
C ALA A 120 -6.45 5.36 -8.10
N HIS A 121 -5.21 5.33 -8.59
CA HIS A 121 -4.65 6.45 -9.38
C HIS A 121 -5.31 6.61 -10.75
N ILE A 122 -5.63 5.51 -11.42
CA ILE A 122 -6.36 5.52 -12.70
C ILE A 122 -7.77 6.09 -12.49
N ASP A 123 -8.45 5.71 -11.41
CA ASP A 123 -9.78 6.22 -11.06
C ASP A 123 -9.76 7.73 -10.78
N ASP A 124 -8.80 8.23 -9.98
CA ASP A 124 -8.64 9.67 -9.72
C ASP A 124 -8.36 10.46 -11.01
N ARG A 125 -7.49 9.95 -11.88
CA ARG A 125 -7.20 10.57 -13.18
C ARG A 125 -8.44 10.62 -14.07
N ARG A 126 -9.27 9.57 -14.09
CA ARG A 126 -10.53 9.54 -14.85
C ARG A 126 -11.55 10.53 -14.29
N ALA A 127 -11.65 10.65 -12.97
CA ALA A 127 -12.52 11.63 -12.33
C ALA A 127 -12.14 13.07 -12.68
N ARG A 128 -10.84 13.40 -12.68
CA ARG A 128 -10.33 14.74 -13.06
C ARG A 128 -10.49 15.04 -14.57
N ARG A 129 -10.42 14.02 -15.42
CA ARG A 129 -10.55 14.13 -16.89
C ARG A 129 -12.00 14.15 -17.40
N ARG A 130 -13.01 14.17 -16.53
CA ARG A 130 -14.40 14.41 -16.92
C ARG A 130 -14.73 15.90 -16.75
N PRO A 131 -14.33 16.80 -17.66
CA PRO A 131 -14.94 18.11 -17.72
C PRO A 131 -16.39 17.90 -18.17
N GLY A 132 -17.36 18.40 -17.39
CA GLY A 132 -18.75 18.48 -17.87
C GLY A 132 -19.71 17.37 -17.44
N ARG A 133 -19.86 17.12 -16.13
CA ARG A 133 -21.24 16.95 -15.65
C ARG A 133 -21.79 18.36 -15.49
N ALA A 134 -22.36 18.84 -16.58
CA ALA A 134 -22.95 20.15 -16.73
C ALA A 134 -23.78 20.51 -15.49
N ASP A 135 -23.50 21.70 -14.94
CA ASP A 135 -24.56 22.61 -14.48
C ASP A 135 -25.43 22.99 -15.69
N GLY A 136 -26.10 21.98 -16.26
CA GLY A 136 -27.24 22.13 -17.16
C GLY A 136 -28.48 22.54 -16.37
N GLY A 137 -28.32 23.40 -15.37
CA GLY A 137 -29.40 24.09 -14.69
C GLY A 137 -29.84 25.26 -15.57
N SER A 138 -30.75 24.91 -16.48
CA SER A 138 -31.66 25.78 -17.24
C SER A 138 -31.62 27.27 -16.87
N GLY A 139 -31.14 28.07 -17.81
CA GLY A 139 -31.63 29.44 -17.95
C GLY A 139 -33.11 29.41 -18.37
N SER A 140 -33.95 30.02 -17.54
CA SER A 140 -35.16 30.79 -17.86
C SER A 140 -35.55 31.43 -16.53
N ARG A 141 -35.38 32.72 -16.21
CA ARG A 141 -35.50 33.96 -17.00
C ARG A 141 -36.73 33.98 -17.91
N GLU A 142 -37.89 33.75 -17.29
CA GLU A 142 -39.08 34.60 -17.48
C GLU A 142 -39.06 35.52 -16.23
N ASP A 143 -38.93 36.85 -16.23
CA ASP A 143 -39.18 37.92 -17.21
C ASP A 143 -40.50 37.74 -17.96
N ARG A 144 -41.59 37.70 -17.19
CA ARG A 144 -42.92 38.14 -17.62
C ARG A 144 -43.52 39.02 -16.51
N GLU A 145 -43.56 40.31 -16.84
CA GLU A 145 -44.58 41.33 -16.54
C GLU A 145 -45.09 41.49 -15.09
#